data_AF-A0A090W3K9-F1
#
_entry.id   AF-A0A090W3K9-F1
#
_cell.length_a   1.000
_cell.length_b   1.000
_cell.length_c   1.000
_cell.angle_alpha   90.00
_cell.angle_beta   90.00
_cell.angle_gamma   90.00
#
_symmetry.space_group_name_H-M   'P 1'
#
loop_
_entity.id
_entity.type
_entity.pdbx_description
1 polymer ?
#
loop_
_entity_poly.entity_id
_entity_poly.type
_entity_poly.pdbx_seq_one_letter_code
_entity_poly.pdbx_strand_id
1 'polypeptide(L)' 'MLNISPGTLQNLRVNGTLPFTKMGKTMYYEYDDVIKILTQNKSA' A
#
# COMPACT_ATOMS: atom_id res chain seq x y z
N MET A 1 11.93 4.94 -0.88
CA MET A 1 10.67 4.82 -0.13
C MET A 1 9.55 5.36 -1.01
N LEU A 2 8.41 4.68 -1.07
CA LEU A 2 7.26 5.07 -1.89
C LEU A 2 6.86 6.51 -1.50
N ASN A 3 6.82 7.43 -2.47
CA ASN A 3 6.47 8.84 -2.26
C ASN A 3 4.94 9.00 -2.07
N ILE A 4 4.35 8.21 -1.18
CA ILE A 4 2.92 8.20 -0.89
C ILE A 4 2.64 8.94 0.41
N SER A 5 1.62 9.79 0.39
CA SER A 5 1.22 10.51 1.59
C SER A 5 0.67 9.55 2.66
N PRO A 6 0.80 9.87 3.95
CA PRO A 6 0.23 9.07 5.03
C PRO A 6 -1.29 8.88 4.89
N GLY A 7 -2.00 9.90 4.39
CA GLY A 7 -3.45 9.84 4.15
C GLY A 7 -3.83 8.88 3.03
N THR A 8 -3.05 8.86 1.94
CA THR A 8 -3.23 7.90 0.85
C THR A 8 -2.95 6.47 1.32
N LEU A 9 -1.88 6.25 2.08
CA LEU A 9 -1.56 4.91 2.62
C LEU A 9 -2.64 4.42 3.58
N GLN A 10 -3.21 5.31 4.40
CA GLN A 10 -4.33 4.99 5.28
C GLN A 10 -5.58 4.62 4.47
N ASN A 11 -5.93 5.39 3.44
CA ASN A 11 -7.05 5.07 2.55
C ASN A 11 -6.87 3.73 1.83
N LEU A 12 -5.68 3.45 1.30
CA LEU A 12 -5.38 2.18 0.64
C LEU A 12 -5.53 0.98 1.58
N ARG A 13 -5.19 1.16 2.87
CA ARG A 13 -5.40 0.14 3.90
C ARG A 13 -6.87 -0.01 4.28
N VAL A 14 -7.58 1.10 4.53
CA VAL A 14 -8.98 1.09 4.98
C VAL A 14 -9.90 0.56 3.88
N ASN A 15 -9.63 0.89 2.62
CA ASN A 15 -10.38 0.40 1.46
C ASN A 15 -10.00 -1.03 1.04
N GLY A 16 -9.04 -1.67 1.73
CA GLY A 16 -8.58 -3.02 1.39
C GLY A 16 -7.84 -3.12 0.05
N THR A 17 -7.46 -1.99 -0.53
CA THR A 17 -6.77 -1.93 -1.83
C THR A 17 -5.33 -2.42 -1.72
N LEU A 18 -4.65 -2.09 -0.62
CA LEU A 18 -3.29 -2.57 -0.32
C LEU A 18 -3.34 -3.60 0.81
N PRO A 19 -3.19 -4.89 0.50
CA PRO A 19 -3.07 -5.95 1.50
C PRO A 19 -1.89 -5.65 2.42
N PHE A 20 -2.10 -5.85 3.71
CA PHE A 20 -1.05 -5.71 4.70
C PHE A 20 -1.07 -6.89 5.65
N THR A 21 0.12 -7.34 6.03
CA THR A 21 0.32 -8.35 7.06
C THR A 21 0.78 -7.65 8.32
N LYS A 22 0.05 -7.82 9.42
CA LYS A 22 0.43 -7.28 10.71
C LYS A 22 1.23 -8.33 11.49
N MET A 23 2.49 -8.04 11.79
CA MET A 23 3.29 -8.84 12.73
C MET A 23 3.66 -7.97 13.93
N GLY A 24 3.03 -8.26 15.08
CA GLY A 24 3.16 -7.46 16.29
C GLY A 24 2.62 -6.04 16.09
N LYS A 25 3.50 -5.04 16.19
CA LYS A 25 3.18 -3.62 15.98
C LYS A 25 3.57 -3.11 14.59
N THR A 26 4.26 -3.91 13.79
CA THR A 26 4.77 -3.51 12.48
C THR A 26 3.85 -4.05 11.39
N MET A 27 3.56 -3.20 10.40
CA MET A 27 2.79 -3.56 9.21
C MET A 27 3.77 -3.86 8.09
N TYR A 28 3.60 -5.02 7.49
CA TYR A 28 4.37 -5.52 6.35
C TYR A 28 3.49 -5.51 5.13
N TYR A 29 4.11 -5.24 4.00
CA TYR A 29 3.44 -5.21 2.70
C TYR A 29 4.24 -6.10 1.77
N GLU A 30 3.53 -6.94 1.02
CA GLU A 30 4.10 -7.70 -0.08
C GLU A 30 4.61 -6.72 -1.14
N TYR A 31 5.83 -6.96 -1.63
CA TYR A 31 6.43 -6.08 -2.62
C TYR A 31 5.63 -6.09 -3.92
N ASP A 32 5.16 -7.26 -4.33
CA ASP A 32 4.41 -7.46 -5.57
C ASP A 32 3.07 -6.69 -5.54
N ASP A 33 2.34 -6.77 -4.43
CA ASP A 33 1.08 -6.05 -4.22
C ASP A 33 1.29 -4.53 -4.28
N VAL A 34 2.35 -4.04 -3.65
CA VAL A 34 2.73 -2.63 -3.69
C VAL A 34 2.98 -2.18 -5.14
N ILE A 35 3.77 -2.93 -5.89
CA ILE A 35 4.08 -2.61 -7.29
C ILE A 35 2.84 -2.67 -8.17
N LYS A 36 1.96 -3.64 -7.94
CA LYS A 36 0.71 -3.81 -8.69
C LYS A 36 -0.20 -2.59 -8.55
N ILE A 37 -0.35 -2.08 -7.33
CA ILE A 37 -1.18 -0.89 -7.06
C ILE A 37 -0.53 0.37 -7.63
N LEU A 38 0.79 0.50 -7.52
CA LEU A 38 1.51 1.61 -8.16
C LEU A 38 1.31 1.60 -9.67
N THR A 39 1.39 0.42 -10.29
CA THR A 39 1.21 0.28 -11.74
C THR A 39 -0.24 0.55 -12.15
N GLN A 40 -1.21 0.08 -11.37
CA GLN A 40 -2.64 0.34 -11.62
C GLN A 40 -3.02 1.81 -11.47
N ASN A 41 -2.42 2.53 -10.52
CA ASN A 41 -2.69 3.96 -10.29
C ASN A 41 -1.75 4.88 -11.08
N LYS A 42 -0.81 4.32 -11.85
CA LYS A 42 0.07 5.09 -12.72
C LYS A 42 -0.73 5.55 -13.93
N SER A 43 -1.37 6.71 -13.79
CA SER A 43 -1.92 7.44 -14.93
C SER A 43 -0.76 7.87 -15.84
N ALA A 44 -0.85 7.54 -17.13
CA ALA A 44 0.08 7.98 -18.15
C ALA A 44 -0.03 9.49 -18.40
#